data_AF-U7V9F2-F1
#
_entry.id   AF-U7V9F2-F1
#
_cell.length_a   1.000
_cell.length_b   1.000
_cell.length_c   1.000
_cell.angle_alpha   90.00
_cell.angle_beta   90.00
_cell.angle_gamma   90.00
#
_symmetry.space_group_name_H-M   'P 1'
#
loop_
_entity.id
_entity.type
_entity.pdbx_description
1 polymer ?
#
loop_
_entity_poly.entity_id
_entity_poly.type
_entity_poly.pdbx_seq_one_letter_code
_entity_poly.pdbx_strand_id
1 'polypeptide(L)' 'MFEILYILLNKEKISSKELAEKFEVSVRTIYRDIEVISGAGIPICMTQGRNGGISLLILFIV' A
#
# COMPACT_ATOMS: atom_id res chain seq x y z
N MET A 1 -9.51 -3.36 4.05
CA MET A 1 -8.71 -3.88 2.93
C MET A 1 -8.92 -3.12 1.61
N PHE A 2 -10.13 -3.05 1.03
CA PHE A 2 -10.35 -2.37 -0.28
C PHE A 2 -10.00 -0.87 -0.30
N GLU A 3 -10.11 -0.16 0.82
CA GLU A 3 -9.78 1.27 0.89
C GLU A 3 -8.29 1.57 0.71
N ILE A 4 -7.40 0.67 1.14
CA ILE A 4 -5.94 0.85 0.91
C ILE A 4 -5.67 0.86 -0.59
N LEU A 5 -6.28 -0.08 -1.33
CA LEU A 5 -6.14 -0.14 -2.78
C LEU A 5 -6.67 1.13 -3.46
N TYR A 6 -7.83 1.64 -3.03
CA TYR A 6 -8.39 2.88 -3.57
C TYR A 6 -7.49 4.09 -3.33
N ILE A 7 -6.84 4.17 -2.16
CA ILE A 7 -5.86 5.21 -1.88
C ILE A 7 -4.64 5.06 -2.80
N LEU A 8 -4.14 3.85 -3.00
CA LEU A 8 -2.98 3.57 -3.85
C LEU A 8 -3.27 3.76 -5.35
N LEU A 9 -4.53 3.63 -5.78
CA LEU A 9 -4.96 3.96 -7.15
C LEU A 9 -5.03 5.47 -7.39
N ASN A 10 -5.41 6.25 -6.37
CA ASN A 10 -5.55 7.70 -6.48
C ASN A 10 -4.27 8.47 -6.10
N LYS A 11 -3.35 7.86 -5.36
CA LYS A 11 -2.08 8.47 -4.94
C LYS A 11 -0.90 7.68 -5.47
N GLU A 12 0.08 8.38 -6.06
CA GLU A 12 1.34 7.75 -6.51
C GLU A 12 2.08 7.00 -5.38
N LYS A 13 2.07 7.53 -4.15
CA LYS A 13 2.75 6.92 -3.00
C LYS A 13 2.18 7.40 -1.66
N ILE A 14 2.13 6.51 -0.68
CA ILE A 14 1.76 6.84 0.71
C ILE A 14 2.59 5.99 1.70
N SER A 15 2.98 6.53 2.84
CA SER A 15 3.72 5.74 3.84
C SER A 15 2.83 4.78 4.62
N SER A 16 3.42 3.70 5.13
CA SER A 16 2.71 2.75 6.00
C SER A 16 2.22 3.40 7.30
N LYS A 17 2.93 4.45 7.77
CA LYS A 17 2.56 5.22 8.96
C LYS A 17 1.36 6.12 8.70
N GLU A 18 1.32 6.83 7.57
CA GLU A 18 0.16 7.62 7.18
C GLU A 18 -1.08 6.76 6.96
N LEU A 19 -0.93 5.58 6.34
CA LEU A 19 -2.04 4.62 6.23
C LEU A 19 -2.53 4.16 7.60
N ALA A 20 -1.61 3.83 8.50
CA ALA A 20 -1.94 3.42 9.86
C ALA A 20 -2.69 4.51 10.63
N GLU A 21 -2.22 5.76 10.55
CA GLU A 21 -2.89 6.92 11.15
C GLU A 21 -4.27 7.18 10.52
N LYS A 22 -4.38 7.10 9.19
CA LYS A 22 -5.64 7.35 8.47
C LYS A 22 -6.73 6.31 8.76
N PHE A 23 -6.33 5.06 8.97
CA PHE A 23 -7.23 3.96 9.26
C PHE A 23 -7.36 3.66 10.75
N GLU A 24 -6.68 4.43 11.62
CA GLU A 24 -6.63 4.22 13.07
C GLU A 24 -6.23 2.79 13.47
N VAL A 25 -5.29 2.21 12.71
CA VAL A 25 -4.77 0.85 12.95
C VAL A 25 -3.28 0.86 13.19
N SER A 26 -2.74 -0.28 13.64
CA SER A 26 -1.30 -0.46 13.72
C SER A 26 -0.65 -0.54 12.34
N VAL A 27 0.60 -0.09 12.23
CA VAL A 27 1.43 -0.28 11.02
C VAL A 27 1.56 -1.77 10.65
N ARG A 28 1.56 -2.67 11.65
CA ARG A 28 1.55 -4.13 11.44
C ARG A 28 0.29 -4.61 10.72
N THR A 29 -0.85 -3.98 10.99
CA THR A 29 -2.12 -4.26 10.27
C THR A 29 -1.99 -3.84 8.81
N ILE A 30 -1.41 -2.67 8.55
CA ILE A 30 -1.15 -2.22 7.17
C ILE A 30 -0.25 -3.21 6.44
N TYR A 31 0.86 -3.66 7.04
CA TYR A 31 1.74 -4.64 6.39
C TYR A 31 1.03 -5.96 6.08
N ARG A 32 0.19 -6.46 6.99
CA ARG A 32 -0.59 -7.67 6.76
C ARG A 32 -1.59 -7.48 5.61
N ASP A 33 -2.27 -6.35 5.56
CA ASP A 33 -3.20 -6.04 4.48
C ASP A 33 -2.47 -5.95 3.13
N ILE A 34 -1.29 -5.33 3.10
CA ILE A 34 -0.43 -5.24 1.92
C ILE A 34 0.00 -6.63 1.44
N GLU A 35 0.40 -7.52 2.36
CA GLU A 35 0.76 -8.90 2.02
C GLU A 35 -0.41 -9.66 1.39
N VAL A 36 -1.62 -9.52 1.95
CA VAL A 36 -2.82 -10.16 1.36
C VAL A 36 -3.14 -9.59 -0.01
N ILE A 37 -3.04 -8.27 -0.19
CA ILE A 37 -3.29 -7.62 -1.48
C ILE A 37 -2.24 -8.07 -2.52
N SER A 38 -0.97 -8.12 -2.14
CA SER A 38 0.12 -8.65 -2.96
C SER A 38 -0.12 -10.12 -3.34
N GLY A 39 -0.53 -10.94 -2.37
CA GLY A 39 -0.93 -12.33 -2.58
C GLY A 39 -2.14 -12.53 -3.48
N ALA A 40 -2.99 -11.51 -3.64
CA ALA A 40 -4.11 -11.50 -4.57
C ALA A 40 -3.71 -11.17 -6.03
N GLY A 41 -2.40 -11.04 -6.31
CA GLY A 41 -1.88 -10.74 -7.64
C GLY A 41 -1.84 -9.25 -7.98
N ILE A 42 -2.05 -8.37 -6.99
CA ILE A 42 -1.98 -6.92 -7.18
C ILE A 42 -0.52 -6.47 -6.99
N PRO A 43 0.12 -5.84 -7.99
CA PRO A 43 1.52 -5.46 -7.92
C PRO A 43 1.71 -4.23 -7.04
N ILE A 44 1.92 -4.47 -5.74
CA ILE A 44 2.27 -3.42 -4.78
C ILE A 44 3.77 -3.40 -4.57
N CYS A 45 4.37 -2.21 -4.63
CA CYS A 45 5.74 -1.97 -4.25
C CYS A 45 5.84 -1.27 -2.90
N MET A 46 6.80 -1.71 -2.10
CA MET A 46 7.16 -1.08 -0.83
C MET A 46 8.61 -0.65 -0.88
N THR A 47 8.86 0.64 -0.71
CA THR A 47 10.22 1.18 -0.60
C THR A 47 10.47 1.55 0.85
N GLN A 48 11.59 1.12 1.42
CA GLN A 48 12.02 1.50 2.76
C GLN A 48 12.88 2.78 2.71
N GLY A 49 12.88 3.56 3.80
CA GLY A 49 13.72 4.75 3.96
C GLY A 49 12.94 6.07 4.09
N ARG A 50 13.67 7.20 4.12
CA ARG A 50 13.11 8.55 4.37
C ARG A 50 12.13 9.01 3.29
N ASN A 51 12.34 8.58 2.05
CA ASN A 51 11.39 8.71 0.93
C ASN A 51 10.75 7.37 0.57
N GLY A 52 10.63 6.47 1.55
CA GLY A 52 9.95 5.20 1.39
C GLY A 52 8.43 5.38 1.23
N GLY A 53 7.73 4.29 0.97
CA GLY A 53 6.28 4.28 0.88
C GLY A 53 5.76 3.07 0.14
N ILE A 54 4.44 2.94 0.17
CA ILE A 54 3.67 1.95 -0.55
C ILE A 54 3.13 2.64 -1.80
N SER A 55 3.31 2.00 -2.94
CA SER A 55 2.78 2.44 -4.23
C SER A 55 2.27 1.25 -5.03
N LEU A 56 1.31 1.50 -5.92
CA LEU A 56 0.91 0.52 -6.92
C LEU A 56 1.90 0.58 -8.08
N LEU A 57 2.43 -0.56 -8.53
CA LEU A 57 3.17 -0.63 -9.78
C LEU A 57 2.16 -0.66 -10.93
N ILE A 58 1.81 0.51 -11.47
CA ILE A 58 0.95 0.59 -12.67
C ILE A 58 1.77 0.11 -13.87
N LEU A 59 1.77 -1.20 -14.08
CA LEU A 59 2.16 -1.82 -15.33
C LEU A 59 1.29 -3.08 -15.53
N PHE A 60 0.04 -2.86 -15.94
CA PHE A 60 -0.79 -3.91 -16.52
C PHE A 60 -1.29 -3.45 -17.89
N ILE A 61 -0.45 -3.68 -18.90
CA ILE A 61 -0.89 -3.94 -20.27
C ILE A 61 0.01 -5.08 -20.79
N VAL A 62 -0.55 -6.29 -20.83
CA VAL A 62 -0.24 -7.35 -21.79
C VAL A 62 -1.55 -7.69 -22.47
#